data_AF-A0A935D0F0-F1
#
_entry.id   AF-A0A935D0F0-F1
#
_cell.length_a   1.000
_cell.length_b   1.000
_cell.length_c   1.000
_cell.angle_alpha   90.00
_cell.angle_beta   90.00
_cell.angle_gamma   90.00
#
_symmetry.space_group_name_H-M   'P 1'
#
loop_
_entity.id
_entity.type
_entity.pdbx_description
1 polymer ?
#
loop_
_entity_poly.entity_id
_entity_poly.type
_entity_poly.pdbx_seq_one_letter_code
_entity_poly.pdbx_strand_id
1 'polypeptide(L)'
;MGASKTSHYPDRHNEMAVIAKALGHPARITIIEYLLDTVDCNCKEIVDLLPLTQPTVSQHLSELRSAGLIFGEIEGNEIYYRVDSTRIERLRKFLGMIGLN
;
A
#
# COMPACT_ATOMS: atom_id res chain seq x y z
N MET A 1 -17.76 -4.74 -13.27
CA MET A 1 -16.53 -4.86 -14.08
C MET A 1 -16.24 -6.33 -14.28
N GLY A 2 -16.09 -6.80 -15.52
CA GLY A 2 -15.80 -8.21 -15.79
C GLY A 2 -14.50 -8.64 -15.12
N ALA A 3 -14.43 -9.89 -14.65
CA ALA A 3 -13.19 -10.42 -14.10
C ALA A 3 -12.10 -10.29 -15.17
N SER A 4 -11.07 -9.48 -14.89
CA SER A 4 -9.87 -9.49 -15.73
C SER A 4 -9.34 -10.91 -15.75
N LYS A 5 -9.12 -11.46 -16.94
CA LYS A 5 -8.47 -12.77 -17.11
C LYS A 5 -6.98 -12.63 -16.79
N THR A 6 -6.67 -12.39 -15.52
CA THR A 6 -5.30 -12.14 -15.00
C THR A 6 -4.35 -13.27 -15.37
N SER A 7 -4.87 -14.49 -15.52
CA SER A 7 -4.12 -15.68 -15.99
C SER A 7 -3.48 -15.55 -17.37
N HIS A 8 -3.89 -14.59 -18.22
CA HIS A 8 -3.30 -14.37 -19.54
C HIS A 8 -2.16 -13.33 -19.56
N TYR A 9 -1.87 -12.69 -18.43
CA TYR A 9 -0.83 -11.67 -18.35
C TYR A 9 0.38 -12.19 -17.54
N PRO A 10 1.61 -11.76 -17.89
CA PRO A 10 2.79 -12.02 -17.07
C PRO A 10 2.58 -11.57 -15.62
N ASP A 11 3.11 -12.32 -14.66
CA ASP A 11 2.96 -12.04 -13.23
C ASP A 11 3.36 -10.61 -12.86
N ARG A 12 4.45 -10.09 -13.44
CA ARG A 12 4.88 -8.69 -13.25
C ARG A 12 3.82 -7.66 -13.62
N HIS A 13 2.98 -7.92 -14.64
CA HIS A 13 1.92 -6.99 -15.05
C HIS A 13 0.75 -7.06 -14.08
N ASN A 14 0.39 -8.28 -13.64
CA ASN A 14 -0.65 -8.46 -12.62
C ASN A 14 -0.23 -7.83 -11.28
N GLU A 15 1.01 -8.03 -10.86
CA GLU A 15 1.60 -7.39 -9.67
C GLU A 15 1.50 -5.87 -9.76
N MET A 16 1.94 -5.28 -10.89
CA MET A 16 1.87 -3.84 -11.09
C MET A 16 0.43 -3.31 -11.10
N ALA A 17 -0.52 -4.05 -11.71
CA ALA A 17 -1.92 -3.68 -11.71
C ALA A 17 -2.52 -3.69 -10.29
N VAL A 18 -2.14 -4.65 -9.44
CA VAL A 18 -2.53 -4.70 -8.02
C VAL A 18 -1.98 -3.49 -7.26
N ILE A 19 -0.69 -3.18 -7.43
CA ILE A 19 -0.05 -2.02 -6.81
C ILE A 19 -0.72 -0.72 -7.25
N ALA A 20 -0.88 -0.51 -8.56
CA ALA A 20 -1.48 0.70 -9.10
C ALA A 20 -2.93 0.89 -8.62
N LYS A 21 -3.71 -0.21 -8.57
CA LYS A 21 -5.08 -0.17 -8.02
C LYS A 21 -5.08 0.21 -6.53
N ALA A 22 -4.16 -0.34 -5.74
CA ALA A 22 -4.01 0.02 -4.35
C ALA A 22 -3.58 1.49 -4.20
N LEU A 23 -2.66 2.00 -5.01
CA LEU A 23 -2.25 3.41 -4.91
C LEU A 23 -3.31 4.40 -5.44
N GLY A 24 -4.29 3.95 -6.22
CA GLY A 24 -5.32 4.80 -6.84
C GLY A 24 -6.34 5.46 -5.89
N HIS A 25 -6.05 5.64 -4.59
CA HIS A 25 -6.91 6.36 -3.64
C HIS A 25 -6.09 7.31 -2.76
N PRO A 26 -6.52 8.58 -2.60
CA PRO A 26 -5.75 9.61 -1.89
C PRO A 26 -5.33 9.20 -0.47
N ALA A 27 -6.26 8.68 0.34
CA ALA A 27 -5.93 8.26 1.71
C ALA A 27 -4.80 7.21 1.76
N ARG A 28 -4.72 6.32 0.76
CA ARG A 28 -3.68 5.27 0.71
C ARG A 28 -2.33 5.85 0.26
N ILE A 29 -2.34 6.88 -0.59
CA ILE A 29 -1.13 7.65 -0.90
C ILE A 29 -0.61 8.35 0.35
N THR A 30 -1.48 9.05 1.09
CA THR A 30 -1.12 9.76 2.32
C THR A 30 -0.54 8.82 3.38
N ILE A 31 -1.11 7.62 3.56
CA ILE A 31 -0.56 6.61 4.47
C ILE A 31 0.84 6.17 4.03
N ILE A 32 1.05 5.89 2.75
CA ILE A 32 2.36 5.45 2.25
C ILE A 32 3.41 6.55 2.41
N GLU A 33 3.08 7.78 2.07
CA GLU A 33 3.97 8.94 2.25
C GLU A 33 4.38 9.08 3.72
N TYR A 34 3.42 9.05 4.64
CA TYR A 34 3.68 9.12 6.07
C TYR A 34 4.56 7.97 6.59
N LEU A 35 4.30 6.74 6.15
CA LEU A 35 5.08 5.56 6.55
C LEU A 35 6.47 5.49 5.90
N LEU A 36 6.74 6.27 4.84
CA LEU A 36 8.09 6.41 4.27
C LEU A 36 8.96 7.36 5.10
N ASP A 37 8.35 8.38 5.71
CA ASP A 37 9.03 9.41 6.51
C ASP A 37 9.21 9.02 7.98
N THR A 38 8.54 7.96 8.43
CA THR A 38 8.46 7.58 9.85
C THR A 38 8.88 6.13 10.06
N VAL A 39 9.51 5.83 11.20
CA VAL A 39 9.84 4.46 11.61
C VAL A 39 8.70 3.94 12.49
N ASP A 40 8.03 2.89 12.03
CA ASP A 40 7.08 2.05 12.78
C ASP A 40 5.91 2.80 13.42
N CYS A 41 4.80 2.91 12.70
CA CYS A 41 3.62 3.63 13.19
C CYS A 41 2.50 2.68 13.57
N ASN A 42 1.82 2.97 14.69
CA ASN A 42 0.65 2.20 15.09
C ASN A 42 -0.61 2.67 14.35
N CYS A 43 -1.68 1.86 14.42
CA CYS A 43 -2.94 2.17 13.77
C CYS A 43 -3.58 3.50 14.25
N LYS A 44 -3.41 3.87 15.53
CA LYS A 44 -4.04 5.09 16.09
C LYS A 44 -3.44 6.35 15.48
N GLU A 45 -2.12 6.41 15.37
CA GLU A 45 -1.41 7.53 14.74
C GLU A 45 -1.86 7.74 13.28
N ILE A 46 -2.07 6.65 12.55
CA ILE A 46 -2.55 6.71 11.17
C ILE A 46 -4.01 7.16 11.08
N VAL A 47 -4.83 6.81 12.09
CA VAL A 47 -6.22 7.31 12.17
C VAL A 47 -6.24 8.81 12.39
N ASP A 48 -5.38 9.33 13.27
CA ASP A 48 -5.31 10.76 13.58
C ASP A 48 -4.79 11.61 12.40
N LEU A 49 -4.06 10.99 11.46
CA LEU A 49 -3.56 11.62 10.23
C LEU A 49 -4.69 11.93 9.22
N LEU A 50 -5.77 11.14 9.22
CA LEU A 50 -6.78 11.16 8.17
C LEU A 50 -8.13 11.66 8.69
N PRO A 51 -8.90 12.41 7.88
CA PRO A 51 -10.27 12.81 8.24
C PRO A 51 -11.27 11.65 8.05
N LEU A 52 -10.93 10.46 8.54
CA LEU A 52 -11.65 9.20 8.33
C LEU A 52 -11.84 8.44 9.64
N THR A 53 -12.86 7.58 9.68
CA THR A 53 -13.10 6.73 10.84
C THR A 53 -12.09 5.58 10.91
N GLN A 54 -11.82 5.07 12.12
CA GLN A 54 -10.93 3.93 12.33
C GLN A 54 -11.28 2.68 11.48
N PRO A 55 -12.56 2.27 11.31
CA PRO A 55 -12.91 1.18 10.41
C PRO A 55 -12.50 1.45 8.95
N THR A 56 -12.68 2.68 8.47
CA THR A 56 -12.29 3.08 7.11
C THR A 56 -10.77 3.04 6.93
N VAL A 57 -10.02 3.55 7.92
CA VAL A 57 -8.56 3.50 7.91
C VAL A 57 -8.06 2.06 7.95
N SER A 58 -8.65 1.21 8.78
CA SER A 58 -8.35 -0.23 8.83
C SER A 58 -8.57 -0.92 7.48
N GLN A 59 -9.63 -0.55 6.76
CA GLN A 59 -9.86 -1.06 5.40
C GLN A 59 -8.75 -0.62 4.44
N HIS A 60 -8.34 0.65 4.48
CA HIS A 60 -7.23 1.14 3.66
C HIS A 60 -5.90 0.43 3.95
N LEU A 61 -5.59 0.20 5.22
CA LEU A 61 -4.41 -0.56 5.66
C LEU A 61 -4.48 -2.02 5.16
N SER A 62 -5.65 -2.65 5.22
CA SER A 62 -5.87 -3.99 4.70
C SER A 62 -5.65 -4.09 3.19
N GLU A 63 -6.12 -3.09 2.43
CA GLU A 63 -5.92 -3.03 0.98
C GLU A 63 -4.44 -2.83 0.61
N LEU A 64 -3.74 -1.92 1.31
CA LEU A 64 -2.29 -1.71 1.13
C LEU A 64 -1.48 -2.97 1.48
N ARG A 65 -1.83 -3.65 2.57
CA ARG A 65 -1.21 -4.91 2.99
C ARG A 65 -1.46 -6.02 1.99
N SER A 66 -2.69 -6.14 1.48
CA SER A 66 -3.06 -7.13 0.47
C SER A 66 -2.33 -6.91 -0.86
N ALA A 67 -2.00 -5.65 -1.19
CA ALA A 67 -1.16 -5.30 -2.32
C ALA A 67 0.35 -5.52 -2.07
N GLY A 68 0.73 -5.89 -0.84
CA GLY A 68 2.12 -6.10 -0.44
C GLY A 68 2.94 -4.80 -0.39
N LEU A 69 2.30 -3.65 -0.19
CA LEU A 69 2.96 -2.34 -0.07
C LEU A 69 3.39 -2.04 1.37
N ILE A 70 2.74 -2.64 2.36
CA ILE A 70 3.05 -2.47 3.77
C ILE A 70 3.03 -3.83 4.50
N PHE A 71 3.79 -3.90 5.58
CA PHE A 71 3.73 -4.95 6.59
C PHE A 71 2.95 -4.46 7.81
N GLY A 72 2.46 -5.41 8.60
CA GLY A 72 1.85 -5.16 9.90
C GLY A 72 2.37 -6.20 10.89
N GLU A 73 3.03 -5.76 11.94
CA GLU A 73 3.58 -6.59 13.01
C GLU A 73 2.78 -6.34 14.29
N ILE A 74 2.44 -7.41 15.02
CA ILE A 74 1.71 -7.30 16.27
C ILE A 74 2.74 -7.13 17.40
N GLU A 75 2.65 -6.02 18.12
CA GLU A 75 3.43 -5.77 19.32
C GLU A 75 2.48 -5.49 20.49
N GLY A 76 2.41 -6.44 21.43
CA GLY A 76 1.44 -6.41 22.51
C GLY A 76 0.00 -6.49 21.98
N ASN A 77 -0.78 -5.42 22.20
CA ASN A 77 -2.17 -5.31 21.77
C ASN A 77 -2.35 -4.41 20.53
N GLU A 78 -1.27 -3.93 19.92
CA GLU A 78 -1.30 -3.01 18.80
C GLU A 78 -0.61 -3.60 17.56
N ILE A 79 -0.96 -3.06 16.39
CA ILE A 79 -0.33 -3.41 15.11
C ILE A 79 0.50 -2.22 14.66
N TYR A 80 1.77 -2.46 14.37
CA TYR A 80 2.71 -1.50 13.82
C TYR A 80 2.90 -1.75 12.34
N TYR A 81 2.79 -0.69 11.54
CA TYR A 81 2.87 -0.74 10.09
C TYR A 81 4.19 -0.15 9.58
N ARG A 82 4.71 -0.76 8.52
CA ARG A 82 5.95 -0.35 7.83
C ARG A 82 5.79 -0.53 6.33
N VAL A 83 6.45 0.29 5.52
CA VAL A 83 6.47 0.12 4.06
C VAL A 83 7.35 -1.07 3.65
N ASP A 84 6.91 -1.83 2.65
CA ASP A 84 7.76 -2.81 1.97
C ASP A 84 8.67 -2.12 0.94
N SER A 85 9.89 -1.79 1.35
CA SER A 85 10.89 -1.14 0.49
C SER A 85 11.21 -1.95 -0.77
N THR A 86 11.12 -3.29 -0.71
CA THR A 86 11.33 -4.14 -1.89
C THR A 86 10.21 -3.93 -2.90
N ARG A 87 8.96 -3.79 -2.44
CA ARG A 87 7.81 -3.52 -3.30
C ARG A 87 7.89 -2.13 -3.92
N ILE A 88 8.25 -1.11 -3.14
CA ILE A 88 8.43 0.26 -3.64
C ILE A 88 9.52 0.32 -4.71
N GLU A 89 10.63 -0.39 -4.52
CA GLU A 89 11.71 -0.42 -5.52
C GLU A 89 11.27 -1.07 -6.84
N ARG A 90 10.39 -2.09 -6.81
CA ARG A 90 9.81 -2.66 -8.03
C ARG A 90 8.90 -1.68 -8.77
N LEU A 91 8.08 -0.94 -8.03
CA LEU A 91 7.26 0.13 -8.59
C LEU A 91 8.14 1.20 -9.24
N ARG A 92 9.17 1.69 -8.53
CA ARG A 92 10.11 2.69 -9.03
C ARG A 92 10.79 2.25 -10.33
N LYS A 93 11.26 0.99 -10.40
CA LYS A 93 11.84 0.41 -11.62
C LYS A 93 10.85 0.38 -12.78
N PHE A 94 9.60 -0.01 -12.53
CA PHE A 94 8.58 -0.04 -13.57
C PHE A 94 8.25 1.36 -14.09
N LEU A 95 8.05 2.34 -13.21
CA LEU A 95 7.80 3.73 -13.57
C LEU A 95 8.96 4.31 -14.40
N GLY A 96 10.20 4.05 -13.98
CA GLY A 96 11.39 4.43 -14.73
C GLY A 96 11.46 3.80 -16.13
N MET A 97 10.98 2.56 -16.28
CA MET A 97 10.94 1.85 -17.56
C MET A 97 9.92 2.44 -18.54
N ILE A 98 8.86 3.08 -18.04
CA ILE A 98 7.83 3.76 -18.85
C ILE A 98 8.03 5.27 -18.97
N GLY A 99 9.17 5.79 -18.49
CA GLY A 99 9.55 7.20 -18.58
C GLY A 99 8.87 8.13 -17.58
N LEU A 100 8.35 7.59 -16.49
CA LEU A 100 7.82 8.36 -15.36
C LEU A 100 8.87 8.37 -14.25
N ASN A 101 9.72 9.41 -14.23
CA ASN A 101 10.85 9.56 -13.31
C ASN A 101 10.73 10.86 -12.54
#